data_AF-A0AAJ2H3K2-F1
#
_entry.id   AF-A0AAJ2H3K2-F1
#
_cell.length_a   1.000
_cell.length_b   1.000
_cell.length_c   1.000
_cell.angle_alpha   90.00
_cell.angle_beta   90.00
_cell.angle_gamma   90.00
#
_symmetry.space_group_name_H-M   'P 1'
#
loop_
_entity.id
_entity.type
_entity.pdbx_description
1 polymer ?
#
loop_
_entity_poly.entity_id
_entity_poly.type
_entity_poly.pdbx_seq_one_letter_code
_entity_poly.pdbx_strand_id
1 'polypeptide(L)'
;CIQSLGMDEGEVFNMYREVPSVAAKAAWGLKYTQSLGDPTFKTGTPENDQILLRNLIAFYCVMEGIFFYCGFTQILSMGRRNKMTGVAEQFQYILRDESMHLNFGIDMINQIKIENPHLWTKEFQQEVIQMILEGAMLEIEYARDTMPR
;
A
#
# COMPACT_ATOMS: atom_id res chain seq x y z
N CYS A 1 -6.85 -13.54 13.88
CA CYS A 1 -7.80 -12.76 14.72
C CYS A 1 -9.26 -13.07 14.40
N ILE A 2 -9.68 -13.09 13.12
CA ILE A 2 -11.08 -13.29 12.67
C ILE A 2 -11.73 -14.52 13.33
N GLN A 3 -11.15 -15.71 13.14
CA GLN A 3 -11.63 -16.95 13.76
C GLN A 3 -11.63 -16.90 15.28
N SER A 4 -10.55 -16.38 15.88
CA SER A 4 -10.42 -16.26 17.34
C SER A 4 -11.48 -15.36 17.97
N LEU A 5 -11.97 -14.37 17.21
CA LEU A 5 -13.02 -13.43 17.63
C LEU A 5 -14.42 -13.89 17.21
N GLY A 6 -14.55 -15.03 16.51
CA GLY A 6 -15.83 -15.53 16.01
C GLY A 6 -16.49 -14.63 14.98
N MET A 7 -15.70 -13.89 14.19
CA MET A 7 -16.20 -13.02 13.13
C MET A 7 -16.54 -13.82 11.86
N ASP A 8 -17.47 -13.31 11.05
CA ASP A 8 -17.77 -13.88 9.74
C ASP A 8 -16.59 -13.63 8.78
N GLU A 9 -15.94 -14.71 8.34
CA GLU A 9 -14.81 -14.63 7.42
C GLU A 9 -15.22 -14.04 6.07
N GLY A 10 -16.39 -14.42 5.55
CA GLY A 10 -16.89 -13.97 4.26
C GLY A 10 -17.12 -12.46 4.26
N GLU A 11 -17.77 -11.93 5.30
CA GLU A 11 -17.98 -10.49 5.46
C GLU A 11 -16.64 -9.74 5.52
N VAL A 12 -15.73 -10.17 6.41
CA VAL A 12 -14.46 -9.46 6.63
C VAL A 12 -13.57 -9.49 5.38
N PHE A 13 -13.43 -10.64 4.71
CA PHE A 13 -12.61 -10.75 3.51
C PHE A 13 -13.26 -10.08 2.29
N ASN A 14 -14.57 -9.88 2.26
CA ASN A 14 -15.26 -9.21 1.15
C ASN A 14 -15.38 -7.68 1.34
N MET A 15 -14.92 -7.12 2.46
CA MET A 15 -14.97 -5.68 2.74
C MET A 15 -14.34 -4.82 1.63
N TYR A 16 -13.33 -5.29 0.90
CA TYR A 16 -12.73 -4.55 -0.22
C TYR A 16 -13.66 -4.43 -1.44
N ARG A 17 -14.79 -5.15 -1.46
CA ARG A 17 -15.85 -5.00 -2.47
C ARG A 17 -17.07 -4.26 -1.92
N GLU A 18 -17.29 -4.31 -0.62
CA GLU A 18 -18.51 -3.81 0.02
C GLU A 18 -18.36 -2.45 0.67
N VAL A 19 -17.17 -2.12 1.21
CA VAL A 19 -16.89 -0.85 1.87
C VAL A 19 -16.27 0.12 0.86
N PRO A 20 -16.94 1.24 0.51
CA PRO A 20 -16.48 2.13 -0.56
C PRO A 20 -15.05 2.66 -0.38
N SER A 21 -14.68 3.04 0.85
CA SER A 21 -13.34 3.57 1.16
C SER A 21 -12.24 2.53 0.97
N VAL A 22 -12.51 1.26 1.33
CA VAL A 22 -11.59 0.13 1.14
C VAL A 22 -11.52 -0.26 -0.33
N ALA A 23 -12.67 -0.32 -1.00
CA ALA A 23 -12.76 -0.65 -2.42
C ALA A 23 -12.02 0.37 -3.30
N ALA A 24 -12.10 1.67 -2.98
CA ALA A 24 -11.39 2.70 -3.70
C ALA A 24 -9.86 2.53 -3.61
N LYS A 25 -9.34 2.23 -2.41
CA LYS A 25 -7.91 1.92 -2.20
C LYS A 25 -7.48 0.69 -2.99
N ALA A 26 -8.27 -0.39 -2.94
CA ALA A 26 -7.97 -1.63 -3.67
C ALA A 26 -7.99 -1.42 -5.20
N ALA A 27 -9.00 -0.71 -5.72
CA ALA A 27 -9.11 -0.40 -7.14
C ALA A 27 -7.95 0.48 -7.63
N TRP A 28 -7.53 1.47 -6.83
CA TRP A 28 -6.36 2.29 -7.13
C TRP A 28 -5.07 1.45 -7.21
N GLY A 29 -4.85 0.54 -6.26
CA GLY A 29 -3.68 -0.35 -6.27
C GLY A 29 -3.66 -1.29 -7.49
N LEU A 30 -4.83 -1.85 -7.84
CA LEU A 30 -4.99 -2.75 -9.00
C LEU A 30 -4.61 -2.10 -10.32
N LYS A 31 -4.88 -0.81 -10.51
CA LYS A 31 -4.50 -0.05 -11.72
C LYS A 31 -3.00 -0.19 -12.04
N TYR A 32 -2.15 -0.25 -11.01
CA TYR A 32 -0.69 -0.32 -11.17
C TYR A 32 -0.15 -1.75 -11.18
N THR A 33 -0.94 -2.75 -10.79
CA THR A 33 -0.52 -4.17 -10.75
C THR A 33 -1.00 -4.98 -11.95
N GLN A 34 -2.14 -4.61 -12.55
CA GLN A 34 -2.75 -5.37 -13.65
C GLN A 34 -1.79 -5.59 -14.83
N SER A 35 -0.99 -4.57 -15.18
CA SER A 35 -0.04 -4.67 -16.29
C SER A 35 1.07 -5.69 -16.05
N LEU A 36 1.45 -5.96 -14.80
CA LEU A 36 2.45 -6.98 -14.47
C LEU A 36 1.86 -8.40 -14.41
N GLY A 37 0.54 -8.53 -14.33
CA GLY A 37 -0.16 -9.82 -14.43
C GLY A 37 -0.26 -10.34 -15.86
N ASP A 38 0.07 -9.50 -16.86
CA ASP A 38 0.10 -9.90 -18.27
C ASP A 38 1.32 -10.81 -18.54
N PRO A 39 1.13 -12.07 -18.98
CA PRO A 39 2.23 -12.97 -19.30
C PRO A 39 3.18 -12.46 -20.41
N THR A 40 2.75 -11.47 -21.17
CA THR A 40 3.53 -10.87 -22.26
C THR A 40 4.34 -9.66 -21.81
N PHE A 41 4.15 -9.16 -20.59
CA PHE A 41 4.90 -8.04 -20.05
C PHE A 41 6.39 -8.36 -19.95
N LYS A 42 7.23 -7.45 -20.48
CA LYS A 42 8.69 -7.55 -20.41
C LYS A 42 9.30 -6.18 -20.22
N THR A 43 10.27 -6.11 -19.32
CA THR A 43 11.17 -4.95 -19.19
C THR A 43 12.13 -4.85 -20.37
N GLY A 44 12.80 -3.71 -20.52
CA GLY A 44 13.79 -3.45 -21.56
C GLY A 44 13.41 -2.33 -22.55
N THR A 45 12.26 -1.68 -22.37
CA THR A 45 11.96 -0.39 -23.01
C THR A 45 11.67 0.65 -21.93
N PRO A 46 11.96 1.95 -22.18
CA PRO A 46 11.72 2.99 -21.19
C PRO A 46 10.28 3.02 -20.67
N GLU A 47 9.31 2.74 -21.53
CA GLU A 47 7.88 2.73 -21.18
C GLU A 47 7.55 1.58 -20.23
N ASN A 48 8.01 0.36 -20.53
CA ASN A 48 7.75 -0.81 -19.72
C ASN A 48 8.52 -0.77 -18.39
N ASP A 49 9.72 -0.22 -18.39
CA ASP A 49 10.52 -0.06 -17.17
C ASP A 49 9.90 1.01 -16.25
N GLN A 50 9.30 2.07 -16.81
CA GLN A 50 8.48 2.99 -16.03
C GLN A 50 7.18 2.34 -15.53
N ILE A 51 6.56 1.41 -16.25
CA ILE A 51 5.41 0.63 -15.74
C ILE A 51 5.82 -0.16 -14.50
N LEU A 52 6.99 -0.83 -14.53
CA LEU A 52 7.54 -1.50 -13.36
C LEU A 52 7.78 -0.51 -12.21
N LEU A 53 8.40 0.65 -12.47
CA LEU A 53 8.63 1.66 -11.44
C LEU A 53 7.31 2.18 -10.81
N ARG A 54 6.27 2.44 -11.61
CA ARG A 54 4.94 2.82 -11.08
C ARG A 54 4.39 1.74 -10.15
N ASN A 55 4.52 0.48 -10.55
CA ASN A 55 4.09 -0.64 -9.72
C ASN A 55 4.84 -0.67 -8.37
N LEU A 56 6.18 -0.60 -8.41
CA LEU A 56 7.01 -0.62 -7.20
C LEU A 56 6.65 0.53 -6.26
N ILE A 57 6.45 1.73 -6.80
CA ILE A 57 6.06 2.91 -6.02
C ILE A 57 4.65 2.75 -5.43
N ALA A 58 3.70 2.25 -6.21
CA ALA A 58 2.33 2.03 -5.73
C ALA A 58 2.29 0.97 -4.61
N PHE A 59 3.06 -0.11 -4.72
CA PHE A 59 3.11 -1.17 -3.72
C PHE A 59 3.91 -0.75 -2.48
N TYR A 60 5.21 -0.48 -2.64
CA TYR A 60 6.08 -0.21 -1.50
C TYR A 60 5.79 1.14 -0.87
N CYS A 61 5.73 2.22 -1.66
CA CYS A 61 5.62 3.56 -1.08
C CYS A 61 4.19 3.90 -0.65
N VAL A 62 3.16 3.51 -1.42
CA VAL A 62 1.77 3.88 -1.11
C VAL A 62 1.05 2.80 -0.30
N MET A 63 1.00 1.56 -0.78
CA MET A 63 0.26 0.51 -0.07
C MET A 63 0.94 0.16 1.27
N GLU A 64 2.21 -0.23 1.24
CA GLU A 64 2.94 -0.57 2.47
C GLU A 64 3.30 0.71 3.25
N GLY A 65 3.86 1.73 2.59
CA GLY A 65 4.36 2.94 3.26
C GLY A 65 3.32 3.96 3.75
N ILE A 66 2.10 3.97 3.20
CA ILE A 66 1.03 4.91 3.60
C ILE A 66 -0.17 4.15 4.17
N PHE A 67 -0.77 3.23 3.40
CA PHE A 67 -2.03 2.59 3.80
C PHE A 67 -1.84 1.70 5.03
N PHE A 68 -0.81 0.85 5.05
CA PHE A 68 -0.57 -0.02 6.20
C PHE A 68 -0.16 0.78 7.43
N TYR A 69 0.72 1.78 7.29
CA TYR A 69 1.14 2.62 8.42
C TYR A 69 -0.03 3.36 9.07
N CYS A 70 -0.98 3.89 8.29
CA CYS A 70 -2.21 4.47 8.86
C CYS A 70 -3.02 3.42 9.64
N GLY A 71 -3.24 2.22 9.06
CA GLY A 71 -3.93 1.12 9.73
C GLY A 71 -3.25 0.67 11.04
N PHE A 72 -1.90 0.64 11.07
CA PHE A 72 -1.14 0.31 12.27
C PHE A 72 -1.42 1.28 13.42
N THR A 73 -1.50 2.58 13.14
CA THR A 73 -1.74 3.58 14.20
C THR A 73 -3.07 3.33 14.94
N GLN A 74 -4.12 2.92 14.22
CA GLN A 74 -5.45 2.68 14.79
C GLN A 74 -5.43 1.47 15.74
N ILE A 75 -4.84 0.35 15.31
CA ILE A 75 -4.76 -0.88 16.11
C ILE A 75 -3.80 -0.71 17.29
N LEU A 76 -2.62 -0.12 17.08
CA LEU A 76 -1.64 0.08 18.15
C LEU A 76 -2.12 1.10 19.19
N SER A 77 -2.96 2.06 18.81
CA SER A 77 -3.65 2.96 19.75
C SER A 77 -4.59 2.21 20.71
N MET A 78 -5.23 1.12 20.25
CA MET A 78 -5.97 0.22 21.15
C MET A 78 -5.03 -0.54 22.09
N GLY A 79 -3.94 -1.09 21.56
CA GLY A 79 -2.92 -1.80 22.35
C GLY A 79 -2.34 -0.94 23.48
N ARG A 80 -2.01 0.32 23.20
CA ARG A 80 -1.52 1.29 24.21
C ARG A 80 -2.51 1.59 25.34
N ARG A 81 -3.80 1.31 25.13
CA ARG A 81 -4.88 1.44 26.12
C ARG A 81 -5.26 0.09 26.74
N ASN A 82 -4.40 -0.93 26.61
CA ASN A 82 -4.63 -2.30 27.04
C ASN A 82 -5.91 -2.93 26.45
N LYS A 83 -6.27 -2.54 25.21
CA LYS A 83 -7.39 -3.13 24.46
C LYS A 83 -6.85 -3.95 23.30
N MET A 84 -7.44 -5.12 23.06
CA MET A 84 -7.09 -6.01 21.95
C MET A 84 -5.59 -6.35 21.91
N THR A 85 -4.96 -6.55 23.06
CA THR A 85 -3.49 -6.67 23.20
C THR A 85 -2.90 -7.77 22.33
N GLY A 86 -3.56 -8.92 22.18
CA GLY A 86 -3.09 -9.98 21.28
C GLY A 86 -3.15 -9.63 19.79
N VAL A 87 -4.10 -8.78 19.37
CA VAL A 87 -4.14 -8.25 18.00
C VAL A 87 -3.08 -7.17 17.82
N ALA A 88 -2.92 -6.29 18.82
CA ALA A 88 -1.89 -5.26 18.80
C ALA A 88 -0.47 -5.85 18.74
N GLU A 89 -0.21 -6.94 19.45
CA GLU A 89 1.07 -7.67 19.38
C GLU A 89 1.33 -8.27 17.99
N GLN A 90 0.33 -8.92 17.37
CA GLN A 90 0.45 -9.38 15.98
C GLN A 90 0.79 -8.21 15.04
N PHE A 91 0.15 -7.06 15.21
CA PHE A 91 0.42 -5.85 14.42
C PHE A 91 1.81 -5.26 14.67
N GLN A 92 2.41 -5.44 15.85
CA GLN A 92 3.80 -5.03 16.10
C GLN A 92 4.78 -5.87 15.28
N TYR A 93 4.55 -7.19 15.19
CA TYR A 93 5.36 -8.06 14.35
C TYR A 93 5.21 -7.70 12.87
N ILE A 94 3.98 -7.47 12.39
CA ILE A 94 3.74 -7.03 11.01
C ILE A 94 4.45 -5.69 10.75
N LEU A 95 4.28 -4.69 11.63
CA LEU A 95 4.96 -3.39 11.47
C LEU A 95 6.49 -3.51 11.39
N ARG A 96 7.09 -4.42 12.17
CA ARG A 96 8.53 -4.67 12.11
C ARG A 96 8.92 -5.18 10.72
N ASP A 97 8.15 -6.10 10.17
CA ASP A 97 8.42 -6.68 8.85
C ASP A 97 8.18 -5.64 7.73
N GLU A 98 7.09 -4.87 7.79
CA GLU A 98 6.79 -3.80 6.84
C GLU A 98 7.85 -2.69 6.80
N SER A 99 8.52 -2.43 7.93
CA SER A 99 9.64 -1.48 7.95
C SER A 99 10.81 -1.95 7.07
N MET A 100 11.04 -3.27 7.00
CA MET A 100 12.06 -3.85 6.13
C MET A 100 11.58 -3.87 4.67
N HIS A 101 10.30 -4.17 4.43
CA HIS A 101 9.72 -4.16 3.08
C HIS A 101 9.84 -2.77 2.45
N LEU A 102 9.42 -1.73 3.17
CA LEU A 102 9.50 -0.35 2.69
C LEU A 102 10.94 0.08 2.40
N ASN A 103 11.87 -0.22 3.32
CA ASN A 103 13.29 0.11 3.12
C ASN A 103 13.84 -0.58 1.86
N PHE A 104 13.58 -1.88 1.71
CA PHE A 104 13.98 -2.64 0.53
C PHE A 104 13.38 -2.04 -0.76
N GLY A 105 12.09 -1.72 -0.75
CA GLY A 105 11.41 -1.10 -1.89
C GLY A 105 12.03 0.24 -2.29
N ILE A 106 12.31 1.11 -1.33
CA ILE A 106 12.95 2.40 -1.56
C ILE A 106 14.35 2.21 -2.16
N ASP A 107 15.15 1.30 -1.59
CA ASP A 107 16.49 1.02 -2.07
C ASP A 107 16.46 0.45 -3.50
N MET A 108 15.54 -0.48 -3.79
CA MET A 108 15.36 -1.03 -5.12
C MET A 108 14.95 0.05 -6.14
N ILE A 109 13.96 0.90 -5.82
CA ILE A 109 13.53 2.00 -6.70
C ILE A 109 14.70 2.95 -6.96
N ASN A 110 15.46 3.31 -5.93
CA ASN A 110 16.63 4.17 -6.07
C ASN A 110 17.72 3.52 -6.91
N GLN A 111 17.99 2.23 -6.72
CA GLN A 111 18.98 1.50 -7.49
C GLN A 111 18.60 1.43 -8.97
N ILE A 112 17.33 1.17 -9.29
CA ILE A 112 16.82 1.20 -10.68
C ILE A 112 17.03 2.60 -11.29
N LYS A 113 16.73 3.68 -10.55
CA LYS A 113 16.94 5.07 -11.01
C LYS A 113 18.42 5.38 -11.25
N ILE A 114 19.32 4.87 -10.41
CA ILE A 114 20.77 5.08 -10.54
C ILE A 114 21.29 4.37 -11.79
N GLU A 115 20.87 3.11 -12.01
CA GLU A 115 21.28 2.31 -13.16
C GLU A 115 20.62 2.77 -14.48
N ASN A 116 19.42 3.35 -14.40
CA ASN A 116 18.61 3.75 -15.55
C ASN A 116 18.11 5.21 -15.40
N PRO A 117 19.02 6.21 -15.42
CA PRO A 117 18.66 7.60 -15.12
C PRO A 117 17.68 8.22 -16.12
N HIS A 118 17.65 7.69 -17.35
CA HIS A 118 16.71 8.11 -18.40
C HIS A 118 15.24 7.80 -18.06
N LEU A 119 14.97 6.87 -17.13
CA LEU A 119 13.60 6.58 -16.67
C LEU A 119 13.06 7.66 -15.74
N TRP A 120 13.94 8.40 -15.03
CA TRP A 120 13.56 9.35 -13.99
C TRP A 120 13.38 10.78 -14.52
N THR A 121 12.60 10.92 -15.58
CA THR A 121 12.32 12.21 -16.23
C THR A 121 11.51 13.15 -15.32
N LYS A 122 11.45 14.44 -15.66
CA LYS A 122 10.65 15.41 -14.90
C LYS A 122 9.16 15.07 -14.95
N GLU A 123 8.71 14.59 -16.09
CA GLU A 123 7.33 14.16 -16.34
C GLU A 123 6.99 12.96 -15.45
N PHE A 124 7.89 11.97 -15.38
CA PHE A 124 7.70 10.81 -14.51
C PHE A 124 7.75 11.17 -13.03
N GLN A 125 8.62 12.09 -12.62
CA GLN A 125 8.64 12.61 -11.24
C GLN A 125 7.31 13.27 -10.87
N GLN A 126 6.74 14.07 -11.76
CA GLN A 126 5.44 14.71 -11.53
C GLN A 126 4.31 13.69 -11.42
N GLU A 127 4.35 12.63 -12.24
CA GLU A 127 3.42 11.51 -12.16
C GLU A 127 3.52 10.79 -10.81
N VAL A 128 4.73 10.47 -10.35
CA VAL A 128 4.98 9.82 -9.06
C VAL A 128 4.48 10.69 -7.89
N ILE A 129 4.71 12.00 -7.92
CA ILE A 129 4.18 12.93 -6.92
C ILE A 129 2.65 12.84 -6.90
N GLN A 130 2.01 12.84 -8.07
CA GLN A 130 0.56 12.74 -8.16
C GLN A 130 0.04 11.41 -7.62
N MET A 131 0.72 10.28 -7.89
CA MET A 131 0.38 8.97 -7.31
C MET A 131 0.41 8.98 -5.77
N ILE A 132 1.44 9.59 -5.18
CA ILE A 132 1.55 9.70 -3.71
C ILE A 132 0.44 10.58 -3.14
N LEU A 133 0.13 11.69 -3.79
CA LEU A 133 -0.96 12.58 -3.37
C LEU A 133 -2.32 11.90 -3.45
N GLU A 134 -2.60 11.17 -4.54
CA GLU A 134 -3.82 10.38 -4.69
C GLU A 134 -3.94 9.30 -3.61
N GLY A 135 -2.85 8.56 -3.36
CA GLY A 135 -2.78 7.60 -2.27
C GLY A 135 -3.10 8.24 -0.92
N ALA A 136 -2.42 9.33 -0.58
CA ALA A 136 -2.67 10.05 0.67
C ALA A 136 -4.13 10.52 0.80
N MET A 137 -4.74 11.01 -0.28
CA MET A 137 -6.16 11.42 -0.28
C MET A 137 -7.10 10.24 -0.05
N LEU A 138 -6.87 9.09 -0.71
CA LEU A 138 -7.65 7.88 -0.47
C LEU A 138 -7.53 7.40 0.98
N GLU A 139 -6.33 7.50 1.56
CA GLU A 139 -6.11 7.13 2.96
C GLU A 139 -6.82 8.07 3.93
N ILE A 140 -6.88 9.37 3.62
CA ILE A 140 -7.65 10.34 4.41
C ILE A 140 -9.14 10.01 4.40
N GLU A 141 -9.71 9.65 3.25
CA GLU A 141 -11.12 9.26 3.18
C GLU A 141 -11.38 7.96 3.96
N TYR A 142 -10.48 6.97 3.86
CA TYR A 142 -10.54 5.76 4.69
C TYR A 142 -10.42 6.06 6.19
N ALA A 143 -9.54 6.98 6.58
CA ALA A 143 -9.39 7.39 7.98
C ALA A 143 -10.65 8.09 8.52
N ARG A 144 -11.33 8.90 7.70
CA ARG A 144 -12.62 9.53 8.06
C ARG A 144 -13.73 8.50 8.20
N ASP A 145 -13.81 7.54 7.28
CA ASP A 145 -14.82 6.47 7.30
C ASP A 145 -14.66 5.56 8.53
N THR A 146 -13.41 5.25 8.89
CA THR A 146 -13.10 4.43 10.08
C THR A 146 -13.24 5.18 11.41
N MET A 147 -13.21 6.51 11.41
CA MET A 147 -13.29 7.37 12.60
C MET A 147 -14.22 8.59 12.38
N PRO A 148 -15.55 8.40 12.27
CA PRO A 148 -16.48 9.45 11.85
C PRO A 148 -16.83 10.50 12.93
N ARG A 149 -16.17 10.49 14.09
CA ARG A 149 -16.51 11.33 15.26
C ARG A 149 -15.32 12.12 15.79
#